data_AF-A0AA38C1W0-F1
#
_entry.id   AF-A0AA38C1W0-F1
#
_cell.length_a   1.000
_cell.length_b   1.000
_cell.length_c   1.000
_cell.angle_alpha   90.00
_cell.angle_beta   90.00
_cell.angle_gamma   90.00
#
_symmetry.space_group_name_H-M   'P 1'
#
loop_
_entity.id
_entity.type
_entity.pdbx_description
1 polymer ?
#
loop_
_entity_poly.entity_id
_entity_poly.type
_entity_poly.pdbx_seq_one_letter_code
_entity_poly.pdbx_strand_id
1 'polypeptide(L)'
;VSQIQMPKRKKQQPSIKKIFAWSSASQVASLPPTEDTYEDDHNVDLNDDSNLLGYNEEYVEELEGGEPGTQKKRKPKAKREFREEWKDKYKWLKSVTHEGKTVMKCIYCEEHKLVGPWGSGTGCTSMQHDALVTHANSRNHKLSETKWISENEGKETSGTELAVIDDINKETTIATMLANIDDVNKERVITTMKLAYWLVQEDIPLSKYESLCSLAMSLQAPNMPKNKDYRSYTNQPAANAFLSAISKNIEEAQTAKMLDSPFFSLMLDESPGRRPEKHLGVYVTFLDKKGLGAPISQFLKLINVCDGRGKTLYDAINLLKEAKGLSNKKLIAISTYSASSMVGGENEFVTLFKRDVPNLVCVHCIAHRESLAASEAAKRIPELLFVEKLANNVYSWVQNSTKRN
;
A
#
# COMPACT_ATOMS: atom_id res chain seq x y z
N VAL A 1 -46.11 -21.53 14.07
CA VAL A 1 -45.66 -20.13 13.87
C VAL A 1 -44.93 -19.68 15.12
N SER A 2 -43.60 -19.77 15.09
CA SER A 2 -42.69 -19.12 16.04
C SER A 2 -41.40 -18.88 15.24
N GLN A 3 -41.21 -17.63 14.83
CA GLN A 3 -40.04 -17.23 14.05
C GLN A 3 -38.80 -17.34 14.94
N ILE A 4 -37.95 -18.33 14.66
CA ILE A 4 -36.58 -18.35 15.16
C ILE A 4 -35.84 -17.29 14.35
N GLN A 5 -35.77 -16.09 14.91
CA GLN A 5 -34.99 -14.98 14.38
C GLN A 5 -33.51 -15.36 14.52
N MET A 6 -32.85 -15.68 13.41
CA MET A 6 -31.39 -15.89 13.41
C MET A 6 -30.71 -14.64 13.99
N PRO A 7 -29.75 -14.79 14.93
CA PRO A 7 -29.05 -13.64 15.47
C PRO A 7 -28.31 -12.95 14.34
N LYS A 8 -28.68 -11.69 14.08
CA LYS A 8 -27.93 -10.79 13.20
C LYS A 8 -26.46 -10.84 13.64
N ARG A 9 -25.57 -11.24 12.73
CA ARG A 9 -24.12 -11.20 12.86
C ARG A 9 -23.74 -9.79 13.34
N LYS A 10 -23.52 -9.58 14.64
CA LYS A 10 -22.90 -8.35 15.12
C LYS A 10 -21.48 -8.38 14.55
N LYS A 11 -21.19 -7.55 13.54
CA LYS A 11 -19.83 -7.28 13.05
C LYS A 11 -19.03 -6.71 14.24
N GLN A 12 -18.49 -7.57 15.11
CA GLN A 12 -17.36 -7.21 15.98
C GLN A 12 -16.09 -7.30 15.14
N GLN A 13 -16.02 -6.52 14.07
CA GLN A 13 -14.78 -6.29 13.36
C GLN A 13 -14.19 -4.98 13.90
N PRO A 14 -12.87 -4.88 14.12
CA PRO A 14 -12.27 -3.61 14.45
C PRO A 14 -12.63 -2.60 13.36
N SER A 15 -13.13 -1.42 13.75
CA SER A 15 -13.46 -0.39 12.77
C SER A 15 -12.23 -0.05 11.95
N ILE A 16 -12.41 0.46 10.72
CA ILE A 16 -11.30 0.97 9.89
C ILE A 16 -10.41 1.90 10.72
N LYS A 17 -11.00 2.71 11.62
CA LYS A 17 -10.24 3.54 12.56
C LYS A 17 -9.33 2.73 13.50
N LYS A 18 -9.74 1.57 14.02
CA LYS A 18 -8.92 0.72 14.90
C LYS A 18 -7.79 -0.01 14.17
N ILE A 19 -7.98 -0.38 12.91
CA ILE A 19 -6.94 -1.06 12.11
C ILE A 19 -5.83 -0.07 11.70
N PHE A 20 -6.20 1.19 11.50
CA PHE A 20 -5.30 2.25 11.01
C PHE A 20 -4.93 3.30 12.07
N ALA A 21 -5.32 3.12 13.34
CA ALA A 21 -4.91 4.01 14.42
C ALA A 21 -3.48 3.68 14.84
N TRP A 22 -2.51 4.43 14.31
CA TRP A 22 -1.24 4.61 14.99
C TRP A 22 -1.45 5.54 16.19
N SER A 23 -0.97 5.13 17.37
CA SER A 23 -0.94 6.01 18.54
C SER A 23 0.19 7.04 18.37
N SER A 24 -0.11 8.22 17.84
CA SER A 24 0.70 9.40 18.13
C SER A 24 0.31 9.89 19.52
N ALA A 25 1.22 9.77 20.47
CA ALA A 25 1.10 10.47 21.74
C ALA A 25 1.33 11.96 21.49
N SER A 26 0.25 12.76 21.51
CA SER A 26 0.26 14.15 21.98
C SER A 26 -1.17 14.63 22.14
N GLN A 27 -1.59 14.78 23.39
CA GLN A 27 -2.77 15.52 23.80
C GLN A 27 -2.51 17.02 23.59
N VAL A 28 -3.36 17.71 22.84
CA VAL A 28 -3.74 19.11 23.14
C VAL A 28 -5.22 19.29 22.83
N ALA A 29 -5.92 19.96 23.73
CA ALA A 29 -7.37 20.14 23.81
C ALA A 29 -7.89 21.33 22.97
N SER A 30 -9.23 21.38 22.83
CA SER A 30 -10.12 22.55 22.54
C SER A 30 -10.05 23.15 21.11
N LEU A 31 -11.10 23.57 20.38
CA LEU A 31 -12.50 24.02 20.63
C LEU A 31 -13.30 23.95 19.27
N PRO A 32 -14.63 24.21 19.21
CA PRO A 32 -15.52 23.88 18.07
C PRO A 32 -15.54 24.94 16.94
N PRO A 33 -16.07 24.60 15.74
CA PRO A 33 -16.07 25.51 14.60
C PRO A 33 -17.21 26.55 14.68
N THR A 34 -16.88 27.80 14.37
CA THR A 34 -17.83 28.88 14.08
C THR A 34 -18.26 28.81 12.61
N GLU A 35 -19.56 28.88 12.40
CA GLU A 35 -20.18 29.25 11.12
C GLU A 35 -19.76 30.67 10.75
N ASP A 36 -19.42 30.91 9.49
CA ASP A 36 -19.63 32.21 8.85
C ASP A 36 -19.86 32.01 7.34
N THR A 37 -21.07 32.38 6.94
CA THR A 37 -21.55 32.69 5.59
C THR A 37 -20.89 33.96 5.06
N TYR A 38 -20.53 34.05 3.78
CA TYR A 38 -20.66 35.29 2.98
C TYR A 38 -20.65 34.98 1.47
N GLU A 39 -21.52 35.70 0.77
CA GLU A 39 -21.86 35.64 -0.66
C GLU A 39 -20.85 36.37 -1.57
N ASP A 40 -20.90 36.00 -2.86
CA ASP A 40 -20.62 36.73 -4.11
C ASP A 40 -19.72 37.98 -4.10
N ASP A 41 -18.76 38.10 -5.04
CA ASP A 41 -19.06 38.56 -6.41
C ASP A 41 -17.77 38.84 -7.23
N HIS A 42 -17.94 38.91 -8.55
CA HIS A 42 -17.11 39.61 -9.55
C HIS A 42 -15.91 38.94 -10.24
N ASN A 43 -16.26 38.41 -11.40
CA ASN A 43 -15.53 38.30 -12.66
C ASN A 43 -14.89 39.64 -13.12
N VAL A 44 -13.59 39.66 -13.42
CA VAL A 44 -12.97 40.63 -14.36
C VAL A 44 -11.89 39.91 -15.17
N ASP A 45 -12.22 39.67 -16.43
CA ASP A 45 -11.32 39.36 -17.55
C ASP A 45 -10.49 40.60 -17.91
N LEU A 46 -9.16 40.47 -18.05
CA LEU A 46 -8.34 41.33 -18.91
C LEU A 46 -7.09 40.56 -19.39
N ASN A 47 -7.15 40.09 -20.63
CA ASN A 47 -5.97 39.97 -21.50
C ASN A 47 -5.58 41.36 -21.97
N ASP A 48 -4.31 41.77 -21.84
CA ASP A 48 -3.60 42.46 -22.93
C ASP A 48 -2.08 42.52 -22.71
N ASP A 49 -1.38 42.69 -23.84
CA ASP A 49 0.01 43.15 -24.03
C ASP A 49 1.18 42.15 -23.93
N SER A 50 1.35 41.45 -25.05
CA SER A 50 2.64 41.08 -25.63
C SER A 50 3.38 42.29 -26.22
N ASN A 51 4.67 42.48 -25.87
CA ASN A 51 5.81 42.85 -26.75
C ASN A 51 6.83 43.76 -26.07
N LEU A 52 8.03 43.24 -25.79
CA LEU A 52 9.24 44.08 -25.63
C LEU A 52 10.53 43.24 -25.80
N LEU A 53 10.72 42.67 -26.99
CA LEU A 53 12.03 42.22 -27.47
C LEU A 53 12.17 42.60 -28.94
N GLY A 54 12.82 43.74 -29.18
CA GLY A 54 13.14 44.24 -30.50
C GLY A 54 14.22 43.38 -31.16
N TYR A 55 13.85 42.76 -32.28
CA TYR A 55 14.77 42.29 -33.31
C TYR A 55 15.01 43.44 -34.30
N ASN A 56 16.27 43.65 -34.69
CA ASN A 56 16.62 44.34 -35.93
C ASN A 56 17.09 43.28 -36.93
N GLU A 57 16.21 42.90 -37.86
CA GLU A 57 16.56 42.23 -39.11
C GLU A 57 16.28 43.19 -40.27
N GLU A 58 17.31 43.47 -41.07
CA GLU A 58 17.15 44.07 -42.39
C GLU A 58 16.87 42.96 -43.41
N TYR A 59 15.81 43.18 -44.17
CA TYR A 59 15.30 42.39 -45.29
C TYR A 59 16.31 42.21 -46.44
N VAL A 60 16.32 41.02 -47.04
CA VAL A 60 16.43 40.86 -48.51
C VAL A 60 15.55 39.69 -48.94
N GLU A 61 14.59 39.97 -49.83
CA GLU A 61 13.74 39.00 -50.52
C GLU A 61 14.46 38.30 -51.68
N GLU A 62 13.99 37.07 -51.92
CA GLU A 62 13.70 36.47 -53.23
C GLU A 62 14.71 35.60 -54.02
N LEU A 63 14.14 34.45 -54.41
CA LEU A 63 14.35 33.58 -55.58
C LEU A 63 15.16 32.28 -55.48
N GLU A 64 14.57 31.32 -56.18
CA GLU A 64 14.71 29.86 -56.17
C GLU A 64 16.02 29.34 -56.79
N GLY A 65 16.42 28.12 -56.38
CA GLY A 65 17.16 27.19 -57.25
C GLY A 65 18.46 26.59 -56.69
N GLY A 66 18.54 25.26 -56.70
CA GLY A 66 19.75 24.53 -57.13
C GLY A 66 20.84 24.16 -56.12
N GLU A 67 20.86 22.86 -55.79
CA GLU A 67 22.01 21.97 -55.49
C GLU A 67 22.87 22.09 -54.20
N PRO A 68 23.35 20.94 -53.66
CA PRO A 68 24.11 20.88 -52.42
C PRO A 68 25.62 20.89 -52.68
N GLY A 69 26.33 21.83 -52.04
CA GLY A 69 27.78 21.67 -51.83
C GLY A 69 28.55 22.97 -51.84
N THR A 70 28.65 23.64 -50.69
CA THR A 70 29.85 24.40 -50.26
C THR A 70 29.64 25.03 -48.88
N GLN A 71 30.41 24.58 -47.88
CA GLN A 71 30.70 25.39 -46.68
C GLN A 71 32.23 25.53 -46.58
N LYS A 72 32.77 26.64 -47.06
CA LYS A 72 33.03 27.91 -46.35
C LYS A 72 34.13 27.79 -45.29
N LYS A 73 35.32 28.30 -45.65
CA LYS A 73 36.50 28.50 -44.78
C LYS A 73 36.09 29.25 -43.51
N ARG A 74 36.35 28.68 -42.33
CA ARG A 74 36.13 29.32 -41.03
C ARG A 74 37.18 30.41 -40.79
N LYS A 75 36.74 31.65 -40.55
CA LYS A 75 37.59 32.75 -40.03
C LYS A 75 38.17 32.36 -38.65
N PRO A 76 39.41 32.73 -38.32
CA PRO A 76 39.99 32.44 -37.00
C PRO A 76 39.20 33.15 -35.90
N LYS A 77 38.73 32.40 -34.90
CA LYS A 77 38.05 32.97 -33.72
C LYS A 77 39.09 33.75 -32.90
N ALA A 78 38.80 35.02 -32.62
CA ALA A 78 39.58 35.83 -31.68
C ALA A 78 39.71 35.10 -30.33
N LYS A 79 40.92 35.01 -29.77
CA LYS A 79 41.15 34.48 -28.42
C LYS A 79 40.48 35.43 -27.43
N ARG A 80 39.53 34.90 -26.64
CA ARG A 80 38.87 35.64 -25.57
C ARG A 80 39.67 35.42 -24.29
N GLU A 81 40.07 36.50 -23.65
CA GLU A 81 40.85 36.50 -22.41
C GLU A 81 39.93 36.74 -21.20
N PHE A 82 40.41 36.34 -20.02
CA PHE A 82 39.71 36.56 -18.75
C PHE A 82 39.63 38.05 -18.43
N ARG A 83 38.46 38.52 -17.99
CA ARG A 83 38.26 39.91 -17.58
C ARG A 83 38.27 40.01 -16.06
N GLU A 84 39.21 40.77 -15.52
CA GLU A 84 39.35 40.94 -14.06
C GLU A 84 38.11 41.58 -13.41
N GLU A 85 37.38 42.44 -14.14
CA GLU A 85 36.10 43.05 -13.74
C GLU A 85 35.02 42.03 -13.35
N TRP A 86 35.13 40.77 -13.81
CA TRP A 86 34.18 39.72 -13.41
C TRP A 86 34.31 39.34 -11.94
N LYS A 87 35.46 39.57 -11.30
CA LYS A 87 35.66 39.30 -9.88
C LYS A 87 34.86 40.27 -8.99
N ASP A 88 34.59 41.48 -9.47
CA ASP A 88 33.79 42.46 -8.75
C ASP A 88 32.31 42.04 -8.67
N LYS A 89 31.80 41.44 -9.75
CA LYS A 89 30.41 40.95 -9.84
C LYS A 89 30.24 39.57 -9.22
N TYR A 90 31.23 38.70 -9.35
CA TYR A 90 31.18 37.31 -8.88
C TYR A 90 32.26 37.09 -7.82
N LYS A 91 31.94 37.35 -6.55
CA LYS A 91 32.88 37.23 -5.42
C LYS A 91 33.49 35.83 -5.25
N TRP A 92 32.82 34.81 -5.80
CA TRP A 92 33.29 33.42 -5.82
C TRP A 92 34.30 33.09 -6.93
N LEU A 93 34.49 33.97 -7.91
CA LEU A 93 35.26 33.70 -9.11
C LEU A 93 36.75 33.93 -8.88
N LYS A 94 37.58 32.95 -9.23
CA LYS A 94 39.03 33.10 -9.30
C LYS A 94 39.62 32.63 -10.63
N SER A 95 40.67 33.31 -11.07
CA SER A 95 41.48 32.90 -12.22
C SER A 95 42.70 32.11 -11.72
N VAL A 96 42.95 30.93 -12.32
CA VAL A 96 44.07 30.05 -11.99
C VAL A 96 44.78 29.65 -13.29
N THR A 97 46.11 29.53 -13.28
CA THR A 97 46.85 29.01 -14.43
C THR A 97 47.00 27.50 -14.29
N HIS A 98 46.40 26.74 -15.20
CA HIS A 98 46.53 25.28 -15.28
C HIS A 98 47.19 24.92 -16.62
N GLU A 99 48.32 24.19 -16.57
CA GLU A 99 49.07 23.77 -17.78
C GLU A 99 49.39 24.92 -18.76
N GLY A 100 49.78 26.08 -18.23
CA GLY A 100 50.14 27.26 -19.02
C GLY A 100 48.95 28.01 -19.66
N LYS A 101 47.71 27.65 -19.30
CA LYS A 101 46.48 28.35 -19.73
C LYS A 101 45.73 28.91 -18.52
N THR A 102 45.24 30.13 -18.64
CA THR A 102 44.32 30.70 -17.65
C THR A 102 42.99 29.97 -17.71
N VAL A 103 42.47 29.55 -16.56
CA VAL A 103 41.16 28.90 -16.38
C VAL A 103 40.41 29.57 -15.23
N MET A 104 39.08 29.50 -15.27
CA MET A 104 38.21 30.02 -14.21
C MET A 104 37.82 28.91 -13.23
N LYS A 105 37.87 29.21 -11.93
CA LYS A 105 37.43 28.33 -10.84
C LYS A 105 36.51 29.08 -9.88
N CYS A 106 35.72 28.31 -9.13
CA CYS A 106 34.83 28.82 -8.09
C CYS A 106 35.37 28.44 -6.72
N ILE A 107 35.57 29.44 -5.84
CA ILE A 107 36.07 29.23 -4.49
C ILE A 107 35.09 28.36 -3.69
N TYR A 108 33.79 28.66 -3.77
CA TYR A 108 32.76 27.96 -3.01
C TYR A 108 32.67 26.47 -3.41
N CYS A 109 32.70 26.20 -4.72
CA CYS A 109 32.60 24.83 -5.23
C CYS A 109 33.88 24.01 -5.04
N GLU A 110 35.05 24.66 -5.00
CA GLU A 110 36.33 24.00 -4.74
C GLU A 110 36.48 23.62 -3.26
N GLU A 111 36.07 24.50 -2.33
CA GLU A 111 36.08 24.23 -0.90
C GLU A 111 35.22 23.01 -0.54
N HIS A 112 34.05 22.90 -1.16
CA HIS A 112 33.15 21.77 -0.97
C HIS A 112 33.43 20.58 -1.91
N LYS A 113 34.58 20.58 -2.61
CA LYS A 113 35.07 19.49 -3.47
C LYS A 113 34.04 18.97 -4.48
N LEU A 114 33.24 19.87 -5.06
CA LEU A 114 32.24 19.48 -6.04
C LEU A 114 32.88 18.95 -7.32
N VAL A 115 32.37 17.82 -7.81
CA VAL A 115 32.85 17.19 -9.04
C VAL A 115 32.46 18.06 -10.25
N GLY A 116 33.47 18.59 -10.95
CA GLY A 116 33.26 19.34 -12.19
C GLY A 116 34.31 20.42 -12.45
N PRO A 117 34.24 21.11 -13.60
CA PRO A 117 35.25 22.08 -14.01
C PRO A 117 35.44 23.24 -13.03
N TRP A 118 34.40 23.60 -12.27
CA TRP A 118 34.41 24.72 -11.33
C TRP A 118 34.85 24.36 -9.91
N GLY A 119 34.86 23.07 -9.55
CA GLY A 119 35.25 22.57 -8.23
C GLY A 119 36.55 21.76 -8.32
N SER A 120 36.47 20.44 -8.19
CA SER A 120 37.63 19.53 -8.14
C SER A 120 38.34 19.30 -9.49
N GLY A 121 37.79 19.83 -10.59
CA GLY A 121 38.33 19.65 -11.94
C GLY A 121 39.45 20.63 -12.33
N THR A 122 39.85 20.57 -13.60
CA THR A 122 40.96 21.34 -14.20
C THR A 122 40.65 22.82 -14.46
N GLY A 123 39.46 23.31 -14.09
CA GLY A 123 39.03 24.69 -14.36
C GLY A 123 38.18 24.83 -15.62
N CYS A 124 37.30 25.83 -15.65
CA CYS A 124 36.54 26.19 -16.83
C CYS A 124 37.44 26.94 -17.84
N THR A 125 37.59 26.39 -19.04
CA THR A 125 38.38 26.96 -20.14
C THR A 125 37.58 27.94 -21.02
N SER A 126 36.25 27.97 -20.86
CA SER A 126 35.38 28.88 -21.63
C SER A 126 35.41 30.28 -21.04
N MET A 127 36.21 31.18 -21.62
CA MET A 127 36.30 32.59 -21.24
C MET A 127 35.10 33.40 -21.76
N GLN A 128 33.89 33.00 -21.35
CA GLN A 128 32.63 33.60 -21.76
C GLN A 128 31.78 33.93 -20.53
N HIS A 129 31.10 35.08 -20.56
CA HIS A 129 30.20 35.51 -19.49
C HIS A 129 29.04 34.53 -19.27
N ASP A 130 28.51 33.91 -20.33
CA ASP A 130 27.45 32.90 -20.23
C ASP A 130 27.86 31.68 -19.40
N ALA A 131 29.15 31.32 -19.41
CA ALA A 131 29.66 30.24 -18.58
C ALA A 131 29.57 30.60 -17.08
N LEU A 132 29.79 31.87 -16.72
CA LEU A 132 29.63 32.38 -15.35
C LEU A 132 28.17 32.40 -14.94
N VAL A 133 27.28 32.90 -15.80
CA VAL A 133 25.83 32.96 -15.53
C VAL A 133 25.25 31.56 -15.35
N THR A 134 25.63 30.63 -16.24
CA THR A 134 25.18 29.24 -16.17
C THR A 134 25.68 28.55 -14.91
N HIS A 135 26.93 28.81 -14.51
CA HIS A 135 27.48 28.27 -13.27
C HIS A 135 26.80 28.86 -12.03
N ALA A 136 26.65 30.19 -11.94
CA ALA A 136 25.98 30.88 -10.85
C ALA A 136 24.54 30.38 -10.64
N ASN A 137 23.83 30.10 -11.75
CA ASN A 137 22.47 29.58 -11.70
C ASN A 137 22.38 28.07 -11.46
N SER A 138 23.50 27.35 -11.48
CA SER A 138 23.51 25.90 -11.26
C SER A 138 23.13 25.57 -9.80
N ARG A 139 22.34 24.50 -9.63
CA ARG A 139 21.87 24.05 -8.32
C ARG A 139 23.03 23.78 -7.34
N ASN A 140 24.11 23.19 -7.84
CA ASN A 140 25.27 22.85 -7.01
C ASN A 140 26.05 24.09 -6.55
N HIS A 141 26.13 25.13 -7.39
CA HIS A 141 26.72 26.41 -7.02
C HIS A 141 25.91 27.09 -5.92
N LYS A 142 24.59 27.23 -6.09
CA LYS A 142 23.71 27.85 -5.08
C LYS A 142 23.81 27.16 -3.72
N LEU A 143 23.82 25.82 -3.70
CA LEU A 143 24.00 25.05 -2.46
C LEU A 143 25.38 25.31 -1.81
N SER A 144 26.43 25.43 -2.61
CA SER A 144 27.78 25.71 -2.12
C SER A 144 27.91 27.13 -1.59
N GLU A 145 27.29 28.09 -2.27
CA GLU A 145 27.23 29.49 -1.87
C GLU A 145 26.49 29.66 -0.53
N THR A 146 25.32 29.04 -0.37
CA THR A 146 24.57 29.10 0.90
C THR A 146 25.39 28.54 2.07
N LYS A 147 26.11 27.44 1.83
CA LYS A 147 26.94 26.81 2.85
C LYS A 147 28.16 27.66 3.21
N TRP A 148 28.83 28.22 2.21
CA TRP A 148 29.96 29.14 2.40
C TRP A 148 29.54 30.40 3.18
N ILE A 149 28.39 30.99 2.85
CA ILE A 149 27.82 32.15 3.57
C ILE A 149 27.52 31.78 5.03
N SER A 150 26.91 30.62 5.28
CA SER A 150 26.62 30.17 6.67
C SER A 150 27.88 29.92 7.50
N GLU A 151 28.97 29.48 6.86
CA GLU A 151 30.22 29.13 7.53
C GLU A 151 31.09 30.37 7.79
N ASN A 152 31.02 31.38 6.91
CA ASN A 152 31.92 32.55 6.95
C ASN A 152 31.26 33.89 7.33
N GLU A 153 29.95 34.08 7.17
CA GLU A 153 29.25 35.34 7.50
C GLU A 153 28.49 35.29 8.85
N GLY A 154 28.56 34.17 9.58
CA GLY A 154 27.94 33.96 10.90
C GLY A 154 28.53 34.76 12.08
N LYS A 155 29.31 35.82 11.84
CA LYS A 155 29.82 36.73 12.87
C LYS A 155 29.93 38.14 12.31
N GLU A 156 28.79 38.81 12.20
CA GLU A 156 28.60 40.26 12.39
C GLU A 156 27.34 40.70 11.65
N THR A 157 26.22 40.77 12.35
CA THR A 157 25.26 41.86 12.15
C THR A 157 24.34 41.93 13.36
N SER A 158 24.32 43.11 13.95
CA SER A 158 23.50 43.51 15.09
C SER A 158 22.02 43.25 14.85
N GLY A 159 21.34 42.77 15.89
CA GLY A 159 19.94 42.39 15.84
C GLY A 159 19.00 43.54 15.51
N THR A 160 18.02 43.23 14.67
CA THR A 160 16.59 43.56 14.85
C THR A 160 15.67 42.88 13.82
N GLU A 161 16.19 42.14 12.83
CA GLU A 161 15.36 41.46 11.80
C GLU A 161 15.35 39.92 11.89
N LEU A 162 15.90 39.34 12.97
CA LEU A 162 16.01 37.87 13.13
C LEU A 162 14.70 37.14 13.45
N ALA A 163 13.62 37.84 13.80
CA ALA A 163 12.38 37.16 14.19
C ALA A 163 11.48 36.74 13.01
N VAL A 164 11.62 37.36 11.84
CA VAL A 164 10.73 37.11 10.68
C VAL A 164 11.26 35.98 9.78
N ILE A 165 12.57 35.77 9.74
CA ILE A 165 13.21 34.77 8.86
C ILE A 165 13.22 33.37 9.48
N ASP A 166 13.22 33.27 10.81
CA ASP A 166 13.23 31.99 11.53
C ASP A 166 11.87 31.26 11.50
N ASP A 167 10.76 31.98 11.36
CA ASP A 167 9.43 31.38 11.21
C ASP A 167 9.16 30.87 9.78
N ILE A 168 9.76 31.49 8.76
CA ILE A 168 9.67 31.02 7.35
C ILE A 168 10.57 29.80 7.10
N ASN A 169 11.75 29.76 7.74
CA ASN A 169 12.73 28.69 7.52
C ASN A 169 12.43 27.38 8.28
N LYS A 170 11.58 27.40 9.32
CA LYS A 170 11.13 26.16 9.98
C LYS A 170 10.21 25.32 9.10
N GLU A 171 9.50 25.93 8.14
CA GLU A 171 8.57 25.21 7.27
C GLU A 171 9.20 24.62 6.00
N THR A 172 10.44 24.98 5.63
CA THR A 172 10.95 24.72 4.27
C THR A 172 12.40 24.22 4.16
N THR A 173 12.92 23.48 5.14
CA THR A 173 14.11 22.65 4.88
C THR A 173 13.84 21.54 3.87
N ILE A 174 14.80 21.23 2.99
CA ILE A 174 14.69 20.12 2.01
C ILE A 174 14.34 18.80 2.71
N ALA A 175 14.85 18.59 3.93
CA ALA A 175 14.51 17.42 4.75
C ALA A 175 13.04 17.37 5.17
N THR A 176 12.44 18.50 5.59
CA THR A 176 11.00 18.57 5.90
C THR A 176 10.15 18.44 4.64
N MET A 177 10.56 19.00 3.50
CA MET A 177 9.86 18.78 2.23
C MET A 177 9.92 17.31 1.77
N LEU A 178 11.06 16.64 1.91
CA LEU A 178 11.20 15.21 1.59
C LEU A 178 10.36 14.35 2.53
N ALA A 179 10.38 14.63 3.84
CA ALA A 179 9.52 13.97 4.82
C ALA A 179 8.03 14.17 4.50
N ASN A 180 7.63 15.38 4.13
CA ASN A 180 6.26 15.69 3.72
C ASN A 180 5.87 14.97 2.42
N ILE A 181 6.78 14.83 1.44
CA ILE A 181 6.53 14.06 0.22
C ILE A 181 6.36 12.57 0.54
N ASP A 182 7.19 12.03 1.43
CA ASP A 182 7.09 10.64 1.90
C ASP A 182 5.78 10.41 2.67
N ASP A 183 5.36 11.36 3.51
CA ASP A 183 4.09 11.31 4.23
C ASP A 183 2.89 11.41 3.27
N VAL A 184 2.92 12.30 2.27
CA VAL A 184 1.88 12.38 1.23
C VAL A 184 1.80 11.07 0.42
N ASN A 185 2.94 10.46 0.09
CA ASN A 185 2.96 9.17 -0.60
C ASN A 185 2.43 8.05 0.29
N LYS A 186 2.78 8.05 1.58
CA LYS A 186 2.26 7.11 2.57
C LYS A 186 0.74 7.23 2.72
N GLU A 187 0.21 8.44 2.80
CA GLU A 187 -1.23 8.68 2.87
C GLU A 187 -1.96 8.19 1.62
N ARG A 188 -1.36 8.34 0.43
CA ARG A 188 -1.90 7.77 -0.82
C ARG A 188 -1.96 6.26 -0.80
N VAL A 189 -0.91 5.61 -0.31
CA VAL A 189 -0.86 4.15 -0.15
C VAL A 189 -1.91 3.70 0.87
N ILE A 190 -2.06 4.42 1.99
CA ILE A 190 -3.07 4.12 3.01
C ILE A 190 -4.48 4.23 2.43
N THR A 191 -4.78 5.29 1.66
CA THR A 191 -6.11 5.47 1.04
C THR A 191 -6.42 4.36 0.04
N THR A 192 -5.47 4.03 -0.85
CA THR A 192 -5.65 2.95 -1.83
C THR A 192 -5.79 1.58 -1.15
N MET A 193 -5.01 1.32 -0.09
CA MET A 193 -5.16 0.13 0.74
C MET A 193 -6.52 0.07 1.46
N LYS A 194 -7.06 1.20 1.93
CA LYS A 194 -8.41 1.27 2.54
C LYS A 194 -9.50 0.93 1.53
N LEU A 195 -9.38 1.38 0.28
CA LEU A 195 -10.30 1.02 -0.80
C LEU A 195 -10.26 -0.48 -1.09
N ALA A 196 -9.06 -1.07 -1.17
CA ALA A 196 -8.90 -2.52 -1.35
C ALA A 196 -9.52 -3.31 -0.18
N TYR A 197 -9.29 -2.86 1.05
CA TYR A 197 -9.88 -3.46 2.24
C TYR A 197 -11.42 -3.36 2.24
N TRP A 198 -11.97 -2.21 1.85
CA TRP A 198 -13.42 -2.00 1.79
C TRP A 198 -14.11 -2.97 0.81
N LEU A 199 -13.52 -3.19 -0.38
CA LEU A 199 -14.06 -4.17 -1.33
C LEU A 199 -14.21 -5.55 -0.70
N VAL A 200 -13.19 -6.00 0.02
CA VAL A 200 -13.22 -7.31 0.68
C VAL A 200 -14.22 -7.35 1.84
N GLN A 201 -14.37 -6.25 2.59
CA GLN A 201 -15.36 -6.17 3.68
C GLN A 201 -16.82 -6.24 3.19
N GLU A 202 -17.07 -5.76 1.97
CA GLU A 202 -18.38 -5.78 1.34
C GLU A 202 -18.56 -6.96 0.37
N ASP A 203 -17.63 -7.92 0.37
CA ASP A 203 -17.68 -9.13 -0.46
C ASP A 203 -17.76 -8.83 -1.98
N ILE A 204 -17.08 -7.76 -2.40
CA ILE A 204 -17.02 -7.32 -3.80
C ILE A 204 -15.77 -7.90 -4.47
N PRO A 205 -15.88 -8.45 -5.70
CA PRO A 205 -14.74 -8.99 -6.44
C PRO A 205 -13.60 -7.98 -6.62
N LEU A 206 -12.35 -8.42 -6.41
CA LEU A 206 -11.17 -7.57 -6.52
C LEU A 206 -10.95 -7.01 -7.94
N SER A 207 -11.54 -7.64 -8.97
CA SER A 207 -11.54 -7.11 -10.34
C SER A 207 -12.21 -5.74 -10.45
N LYS A 208 -13.01 -5.32 -9.47
CA LYS A 208 -13.62 -3.98 -9.41
C LYS A 208 -12.70 -2.92 -8.82
N TYR A 209 -11.53 -3.29 -8.28
CA TYR A 209 -10.64 -2.36 -7.58
C TYR A 209 -10.17 -1.20 -8.46
N GLU A 210 -9.79 -1.46 -9.71
CA GLU A 210 -9.30 -0.40 -10.59
C GLU A 210 -10.42 0.59 -10.97
N SER A 211 -11.63 0.08 -11.14
CA SER A 211 -12.82 0.89 -11.39
C SER A 211 -13.17 1.74 -10.17
N LEU A 212 -13.09 1.16 -8.96
CA LEU A 212 -13.30 1.89 -7.71
C LEU A 212 -12.26 3.00 -7.51
N CYS A 213 -10.98 2.72 -7.77
CA CYS A 213 -9.93 3.73 -7.70
C CYS A 213 -10.16 4.85 -8.73
N SER A 214 -10.62 4.51 -9.94
CA SER A 214 -10.94 5.49 -10.97
C SER A 214 -12.09 6.41 -10.56
N LEU A 215 -13.13 5.85 -9.95
CA LEU A 215 -14.24 6.63 -9.38
C LEU A 215 -13.76 7.53 -8.22
N ALA A 216 -12.94 7.01 -7.32
CA ALA A 216 -12.40 7.78 -6.20
C ALA A 216 -11.50 8.95 -6.69
N MET A 217 -10.74 8.76 -7.77
CA MET A 217 -9.99 9.84 -8.42
C MET A 217 -10.91 10.88 -9.07
N SER A 218 -11.97 10.47 -9.77
CA SER A 218 -12.90 11.41 -10.40
C SER A 218 -13.70 12.23 -9.38
N LEU A 219 -13.99 11.64 -8.22
CA LEU A 219 -14.64 12.32 -7.10
C LEU A 219 -13.66 13.16 -6.26
N GLN A 220 -12.38 13.22 -6.65
CA GLN A 220 -11.33 13.96 -5.94
C GLN A 220 -11.24 13.56 -4.46
N ALA A 221 -11.38 12.26 -4.16
CA ALA A 221 -11.33 11.77 -2.80
C ALA A 221 -9.98 12.13 -2.14
N PRO A 222 -9.98 12.47 -0.83
CA PRO A 222 -8.76 12.88 -0.13
C PRO A 222 -7.63 11.87 -0.26
N ASN A 223 -6.41 12.36 -0.45
CA ASN A 223 -5.20 11.56 -0.57
C ASN A 223 -5.24 10.50 -1.68
N MET A 224 -6.06 10.66 -2.73
CA MET A 224 -5.96 9.80 -3.91
C MET A 224 -4.72 10.17 -4.76
N PRO A 225 -4.10 9.18 -5.42
CA PRO A 225 -3.12 9.45 -6.47
C PRO A 225 -3.71 10.34 -7.57
N LYS A 226 -2.91 11.26 -8.09
CA LYS A 226 -3.34 12.17 -9.17
C LYS A 226 -3.40 11.47 -10.53
N ASN A 227 -2.49 10.53 -10.77
CA ASN A 227 -2.35 9.77 -12.02
C ASN A 227 -2.23 8.27 -11.75
N LYS A 228 -2.55 7.46 -12.76
CA LYS A 228 -2.43 5.99 -12.76
C LYS A 228 -0.99 5.52 -13.05
N ASP A 229 -0.03 5.99 -12.25
CA ASP A 229 1.36 5.53 -12.40
C ASP A 229 1.59 4.23 -11.60
N TYR A 230 2.68 3.51 -11.85
CA TYR A 230 3.01 2.28 -11.09
C TYR A 230 3.03 2.52 -9.57
N ARG A 231 3.47 3.71 -9.13
CA ARG A 231 3.54 4.12 -7.71
C ARG A 231 2.18 4.52 -7.11
N SER A 232 1.11 4.51 -7.91
CA SER A 232 -0.24 4.88 -7.46
C SER A 232 -0.96 3.73 -6.76
N TYR A 233 -0.52 2.48 -6.95
CA TYR A 233 -1.13 1.27 -6.38
C TYR A 233 -2.64 1.11 -6.70
N THR A 234 -3.12 1.69 -7.80
CA THR A 234 -4.53 1.62 -8.22
C THR A 234 -4.86 0.43 -9.13
N ASN A 235 -3.94 -0.54 -9.26
CA ASN A 235 -4.08 -1.72 -10.10
C ASN A 235 -4.40 -2.98 -9.27
N GLN A 236 -4.92 -4.01 -9.94
CA GLN A 236 -5.30 -5.26 -9.27
C GLN A 236 -4.12 -5.99 -8.58
N PRO A 237 -2.89 -6.07 -9.15
CA PRO A 237 -1.74 -6.65 -8.46
C PRO A 237 -1.39 -5.96 -7.14
N ALA A 238 -1.45 -4.63 -7.09
CA ALA A 238 -1.25 -3.87 -5.86
C ALA A 238 -2.32 -4.21 -4.81
N ALA A 239 -3.58 -4.32 -5.22
CA ALA A 239 -4.65 -4.74 -4.33
C ALA A 239 -4.40 -6.14 -3.74
N ASN A 240 -3.95 -7.11 -4.55
CA ASN A 240 -3.56 -8.43 -4.07
C ASN A 240 -2.42 -8.36 -3.03
N ALA A 241 -1.41 -7.51 -3.27
CA ALA A 241 -0.31 -7.31 -2.33
C ALA A 241 -0.80 -6.70 -1.01
N PHE A 242 -1.70 -5.70 -1.08
CA PHE A 242 -2.33 -5.12 0.12
C PHE A 242 -3.12 -6.15 0.90
N LEU A 243 -3.95 -6.96 0.24
CA LEU A 243 -4.70 -8.02 0.92
C LEU A 243 -3.79 -9.06 1.55
N SER A 244 -2.70 -9.42 0.88
CA SER A 244 -1.71 -10.35 1.44
C SER A 244 -1.05 -9.78 2.70
N ALA A 245 -0.68 -8.50 2.70
CA ALA A 245 -0.11 -7.82 3.86
C ALA A 245 -1.12 -7.70 5.02
N ILE A 246 -2.36 -7.31 4.72
CA ILE A 246 -3.45 -7.22 5.71
C ILE A 246 -3.74 -8.60 6.31
N SER A 247 -3.85 -9.63 5.46
CA SER A 247 -4.07 -11.01 5.88
C SER A 247 -2.96 -11.48 6.80
N LYS A 248 -1.70 -11.24 6.44
CA LYS A 248 -0.54 -11.62 7.25
C LYS A 248 -0.58 -10.94 8.62
N ASN A 249 -0.84 -9.64 8.68
CA ASN A 249 -0.91 -8.91 9.96
C ASN A 249 -2.05 -9.42 10.87
N ILE A 250 -3.23 -9.69 10.29
CA ILE A 250 -4.36 -10.27 11.05
C ILE A 250 -3.99 -11.68 11.55
N GLU A 251 -3.38 -12.48 10.69
CA GLU A 251 -2.97 -13.85 10.97
C GLU A 251 -1.90 -13.92 12.08
N GLU A 252 -0.93 -13.01 12.09
CA GLU A 252 0.09 -12.88 13.15
C GLU A 252 -0.55 -12.48 14.48
N ALA A 253 -1.41 -11.46 14.49
CA ALA A 253 -2.10 -11.01 15.69
C ALA A 253 -3.02 -12.09 16.28
N GLN A 254 -3.70 -12.85 15.42
CA GLN A 254 -4.52 -14.00 15.82
C GLN A 254 -3.65 -15.12 16.40
N THR A 255 -2.55 -15.47 15.74
CA THR A 255 -1.63 -16.53 16.17
C THR A 255 -1.01 -16.20 17.52
N ALA A 256 -0.62 -14.95 17.76
CA ALA A 256 -0.09 -14.51 19.06
C ALA A 256 -1.09 -14.75 20.21
N LYS A 257 -2.37 -14.41 20.02
CA LYS A 257 -3.42 -14.65 21.01
C LYS A 257 -3.67 -16.14 21.26
N MET A 258 -3.62 -16.94 20.20
CA MET A 258 -3.78 -18.40 20.31
C MET A 258 -2.64 -19.04 21.10
N LEU A 259 -1.40 -18.61 20.87
CA LEU A 259 -0.23 -19.13 21.58
C LEU A 259 -0.23 -18.77 23.06
N ASP A 260 -0.76 -17.58 23.40
CA ASP A 260 -0.91 -17.09 24.77
C ASP A 260 -2.04 -17.81 25.54
N SER A 261 -3.01 -18.40 24.84
CA SER A 261 -4.07 -19.21 25.45
C SER A 261 -3.50 -20.47 26.12
N PRO A 262 -4.00 -20.86 27.32
CA PRO A 262 -3.59 -22.10 27.97
C PRO A 262 -4.03 -23.33 27.18
N PHE A 263 -5.23 -23.28 26.59
CA PHE A 263 -5.82 -24.37 25.81
C PHE A 263 -6.50 -23.85 24.55
N PHE A 264 -6.67 -24.72 23.56
CA PHE A 264 -7.46 -24.42 22.37
C PHE A 264 -8.20 -25.67 21.87
N SER A 265 -9.24 -25.44 21.08
CA SER A 265 -9.95 -26.46 20.33
C SER A 265 -10.06 -26.09 18.86
N LEU A 266 -10.23 -27.09 18.00
CA LEU A 266 -10.39 -26.90 16.56
C LEU A 266 -11.79 -27.34 16.14
N MET A 267 -12.40 -26.59 15.22
CA MET A 267 -13.63 -26.99 14.56
C MET A 267 -13.37 -27.13 13.07
N LEU A 268 -13.68 -28.30 12.54
CA LEU A 268 -13.35 -28.71 11.19
C LEU A 268 -14.62 -28.91 10.37
N ASP A 269 -14.66 -28.29 9.19
CA ASP A 269 -15.78 -28.38 8.25
C ASP A 269 -15.25 -28.71 6.84
N GLU A 270 -15.74 -29.79 6.23
CA GLU A 270 -15.33 -30.22 4.89
C GLU A 270 -16.30 -29.67 3.85
N SER A 271 -15.78 -29.15 2.73
CA SER A 271 -16.61 -28.70 1.61
C SER A 271 -17.42 -29.86 1.00
N PRO A 272 -18.70 -29.68 0.65
CA PRO A 272 -19.52 -30.72 0.05
C PRO A 272 -18.98 -31.11 -1.34
N GLY A 273 -18.69 -32.40 -1.49
CA GLY A 273 -18.01 -32.98 -2.66
C GLY A 273 -18.85 -32.99 -3.93
N ARG A 274 -18.60 -32.02 -4.81
CA ARG A 274 -18.88 -32.12 -6.26
C ARG A 274 -17.75 -31.57 -7.14
N ARG A 275 -16.83 -30.80 -6.56
CA ARG A 275 -15.63 -30.30 -7.24
C ARG A 275 -14.48 -31.28 -7.00
N PRO A 276 -13.52 -31.38 -7.96
CA PRO A 276 -12.32 -32.21 -7.77
C PRO A 276 -11.46 -31.72 -6.59
N GLU A 277 -11.49 -30.41 -6.32
CA GLU A 277 -10.82 -29.81 -5.18
C GLU A 277 -11.67 -29.90 -3.92
N LYS A 278 -11.10 -30.46 -2.85
CA LYS A 278 -11.72 -30.50 -1.54
C LYS A 278 -11.07 -29.50 -0.61
N HIS A 279 -11.89 -28.83 0.18
CA HIS A 279 -11.42 -27.83 1.13
C HIS A 279 -11.82 -28.23 2.55
N LEU A 280 -10.88 -28.05 3.48
CA LEU A 280 -11.10 -28.18 4.92
C LEU A 280 -11.07 -26.79 5.54
N GLY A 281 -12.23 -26.30 5.96
CA GLY A 281 -12.38 -25.11 6.78
C GLY A 281 -11.97 -25.41 8.21
N VAL A 282 -11.02 -24.64 8.73
CA VAL A 282 -10.53 -24.76 10.10
C VAL A 282 -10.88 -23.49 10.86
N TYR A 283 -11.62 -23.68 11.95
CA TYR A 283 -11.85 -22.67 12.96
C TYR A 283 -11.13 -23.08 14.24
N VAL A 284 -10.73 -22.09 15.02
CA VAL A 284 -10.10 -22.28 16.32
C VAL A 284 -10.92 -21.59 17.39
N THR A 285 -11.07 -22.25 18.53
CA THR A 285 -11.60 -21.64 19.74
C THR A 285 -10.53 -21.65 20.82
N PHE A 286 -10.25 -20.50 21.40
CA PHE A 286 -9.24 -20.33 22.45
C PHE A 286 -9.73 -19.31 23.49
N LEU A 287 -9.07 -19.23 24.65
CA LEU A 287 -9.42 -18.29 25.70
C LEU A 287 -8.57 -17.03 25.57
N ASP A 288 -9.19 -15.86 25.60
CA ASP A 288 -8.46 -14.58 25.58
C ASP A 288 -7.76 -14.31 26.91
N LYS A 289 -6.83 -13.33 26.93
CA LYS A 289 -6.15 -12.84 28.14
C LYS A 289 -5.57 -13.97 29.01
N LYS A 290 -4.78 -14.87 28.43
CA LYS A 290 -4.13 -15.99 29.13
C LYS A 290 -5.09 -16.96 29.85
N GLY A 291 -6.34 -17.06 29.39
CA GLY A 291 -7.33 -17.95 30.01
C GLY A 291 -8.32 -17.28 30.96
N LEU A 292 -8.17 -15.97 31.22
CA LEU A 292 -9.10 -15.21 32.07
C LEU A 292 -10.26 -14.59 31.27
N GLY A 293 -10.18 -14.59 29.94
CA GLY A 293 -11.20 -14.08 29.05
C GLY A 293 -12.24 -15.14 28.65
N ALA A 294 -13.29 -14.66 27.97
CA ALA A 294 -14.27 -15.54 27.33
C ALA A 294 -13.63 -16.35 26.18
N PRO A 295 -14.18 -17.52 25.83
CA PRO A 295 -13.79 -18.25 24.63
C PRO A 295 -14.08 -17.42 23.37
N ILE A 296 -13.10 -17.33 22.49
CA ILE A 296 -13.18 -16.66 21.20
C ILE A 296 -13.05 -17.72 20.11
N SER A 297 -14.06 -17.81 19.24
CA SER A 297 -14.04 -18.65 18.05
C SER A 297 -13.76 -17.82 16.80
N GLN A 298 -12.73 -18.17 16.04
CA GLN A 298 -12.32 -17.45 14.83
C GLN A 298 -11.97 -18.41 13.71
N PHE A 299 -12.21 -17.97 12.47
CA PHE A 299 -11.69 -18.66 11.29
C PHE A 299 -10.15 -18.63 11.33
N LEU A 300 -9.51 -19.77 11.02
CA LEU A 300 -8.07 -19.90 11.05
C LEU A 300 -7.49 -20.09 9.65
N LYS A 301 -8.01 -21.05 8.89
CA LYS A 301 -7.50 -21.38 7.56
C LYS A 301 -8.54 -22.14 6.75
N LEU A 302 -8.51 -21.96 5.43
CA LEU A 302 -9.13 -22.87 4.48
C LEU A 302 -8.00 -23.66 3.83
N ILE A 303 -7.94 -24.97 4.07
CA ILE A 303 -6.87 -25.84 3.57
C ILE A 303 -7.38 -26.59 2.34
N ASN A 304 -6.63 -26.58 1.25
CA ASN A 304 -6.89 -27.46 0.12
C ASN A 304 -6.34 -28.86 0.44
N VAL A 305 -7.18 -29.88 0.33
CA VAL A 305 -6.83 -31.28 0.62
C VAL A 305 -7.12 -32.14 -0.61
N CYS A 306 -6.27 -33.12 -0.88
CA CYS A 306 -6.41 -33.98 -2.05
C CYS A 306 -7.60 -34.95 -1.93
N ASP A 307 -7.97 -35.34 -0.72
CA ASP A 307 -9.11 -36.20 -0.43
C ASP A 307 -9.70 -35.92 0.98
N GLY A 308 -10.82 -36.57 1.30
CA GLY A 308 -11.48 -36.48 2.60
C GLY A 308 -11.18 -37.68 3.53
N ARG A 309 -10.03 -38.36 3.34
CA ARG A 309 -9.66 -39.51 4.18
C ARG A 309 -9.07 -39.03 5.50
N GLY A 310 -9.29 -39.81 6.56
CA GLY A 310 -8.89 -39.43 7.92
C GLY A 310 -7.40 -39.11 8.07
N LYS A 311 -6.52 -39.90 7.44
CA LYS A 311 -5.07 -39.66 7.43
C LYS A 311 -4.67 -38.34 6.78
N THR A 312 -5.21 -38.03 5.59
CA THR A 312 -4.95 -36.79 4.86
C THR A 312 -5.32 -35.57 5.69
N LEU A 313 -6.50 -35.63 6.33
CA LEU A 313 -6.97 -34.57 7.22
C LEU A 313 -6.10 -34.44 8.47
N TYR A 314 -5.66 -35.57 9.04
CA TYR A 314 -4.76 -35.59 10.19
C TYR A 314 -3.41 -34.92 9.87
N ASP A 315 -2.80 -35.30 8.74
CA ASP A 315 -1.52 -34.74 8.28
C ASP A 315 -1.65 -33.23 8.01
N ALA A 316 -2.73 -32.81 7.34
CA ALA A 316 -3.00 -31.40 7.06
C ALA A 316 -3.14 -30.54 8.34
N ILE A 317 -3.81 -31.06 9.37
CA ILE A 317 -3.98 -30.35 10.64
C ILE A 317 -2.67 -30.29 11.43
N ASN A 318 -1.85 -31.34 11.41
CA ASN A 318 -0.54 -31.29 12.06
C ASN A 318 0.42 -30.32 11.37
N LEU A 319 0.45 -30.30 10.04
CA LEU A 319 1.23 -29.32 9.28
C LEU A 319 0.78 -27.88 9.59
N LEU A 320 -0.54 -27.63 9.67
CA LEU A 320 -1.05 -26.33 10.09
C LEU A 320 -0.60 -25.97 11.52
N LYS A 321 -0.65 -26.92 12.45
CA LYS A 321 -0.24 -26.68 13.84
C LYS A 321 1.25 -26.41 13.96
N GLU A 322 2.09 -27.17 13.25
CA GLU A 322 3.52 -26.96 13.18
C GLU A 322 3.86 -25.57 12.63
N ALA A 323 3.24 -25.18 11.50
CA ALA A 323 3.40 -23.85 10.91
C ALA A 323 2.99 -22.70 11.85
N LYS A 324 2.09 -22.98 12.80
CA LYS A 324 1.58 -22.01 13.78
C LYS A 324 2.24 -22.11 15.15
N GLY A 325 3.12 -23.08 15.39
CA GLY A 325 3.70 -23.35 16.71
C GLY A 325 2.69 -23.87 17.75
N LEU A 326 1.58 -24.47 17.33
CA LEU A 326 0.53 -24.96 18.22
C LEU A 326 0.86 -26.37 18.75
N SER A 327 1.02 -26.48 20.07
CA SER A 327 1.34 -27.75 20.72
C SER A 327 0.13 -28.65 20.93
N ASN A 328 0.30 -29.96 20.70
CA ASN A 328 -0.66 -31.01 21.07
C ASN A 328 -1.05 -30.98 22.54
N LYS A 329 -0.14 -30.55 23.43
CA LYS A 329 -0.39 -30.49 24.88
C LYS A 329 -1.49 -29.50 25.27
N LYS A 330 -1.71 -28.48 24.44
CA LYS A 330 -2.73 -27.44 24.67
C LYS A 330 -4.05 -27.74 23.94
N LEU A 331 -4.07 -28.76 23.07
CA LEU A 331 -5.25 -29.12 22.30
C LEU A 331 -6.18 -29.98 23.18
N ILE A 332 -7.38 -29.48 23.44
CA ILE A 332 -8.35 -30.16 24.33
C ILE A 332 -9.52 -30.80 23.58
N ALA A 333 -9.88 -30.25 22.42
CA ALA A 333 -11.01 -30.76 21.66
C ALA A 333 -10.86 -30.54 20.16
N ILE A 334 -11.42 -31.47 19.37
CA ILE A 334 -11.67 -31.27 17.94
C ILE A 334 -13.13 -31.57 17.66
N SER A 335 -13.83 -30.66 16.99
CA SER A 335 -15.16 -30.94 16.45
C SER A 335 -15.11 -31.23 14.96
N THR A 336 -15.78 -32.29 14.52
CA THR A 336 -15.78 -32.74 13.13
C THR A 336 -17.21 -32.95 12.61
N TYR A 337 -17.40 -32.75 11.31
CA TYR A 337 -18.56 -33.27 10.60
C TYR A 337 -18.43 -34.80 10.50
N SER A 338 -19.47 -35.56 10.85
CA SER A 338 -19.38 -37.03 10.89
C SER A 338 -19.47 -37.63 9.49
N ALA A 339 -18.37 -37.61 8.76
CA ALA A 339 -18.13 -38.56 7.69
C ALA A 339 -17.56 -39.86 8.29
N SER A 340 -17.87 -41.01 7.69
CA SER A 340 -17.34 -42.32 8.10
C SER A 340 -15.81 -42.38 8.12
N SER A 341 -15.12 -41.51 7.39
CA SER A 341 -13.66 -41.38 7.42
C SER A 341 -13.10 -40.75 8.71
N MET A 342 -13.97 -40.30 9.62
CA MET A 342 -13.60 -39.51 10.78
C MET A 342 -13.69 -40.24 12.13
N VAL A 343 -14.45 -41.34 12.29
CA VAL A 343 -14.72 -41.98 13.60
C VAL A 343 -14.98 -43.50 13.56
N GLY A 344 -14.11 -44.29 14.23
CA GLY A 344 -14.29 -45.74 14.43
C GLY A 344 -13.14 -46.67 13.99
N GLY A 345 -12.33 -46.29 13.00
CA GLY A 345 -11.27 -47.14 12.42
C GLY A 345 -9.83 -46.72 12.79
N GLU A 346 -8.85 -47.63 12.69
CA GLU A 346 -7.43 -47.36 13.07
C GLU A 346 -6.78 -46.21 12.28
N ASN A 347 -7.20 -46.00 11.03
CA ASN A 347 -6.70 -44.96 10.13
C ASN A 347 -7.62 -43.74 10.03
N GLU A 348 -8.60 -43.63 10.93
CA GLU A 348 -9.55 -42.54 10.90
C GLU A 348 -9.10 -41.36 11.74
N PHE A 349 -9.56 -40.18 11.35
CA PHE A 349 -9.04 -38.91 11.85
C PHE A 349 -9.05 -38.81 13.39
N VAL A 350 -10.19 -39.13 14.02
CA VAL A 350 -10.32 -39.05 15.49
C VAL A 350 -9.44 -40.08 16.18
N THR A 351 -9.32 -41.28 15.63
CA THR A 351 -8.50 -42.36 16.21
C THR A 351 -7.03 -41.98 16.20
N LEU A 352 -6.53 -41.45 15.08
CA LEU A 352 -5.16 -40.96 14.94
C LEU A 352 -4.87 -39.85 15.96
N PHE A 353 -5.75 -38.84 16.05
CA PHE A 353 -5.55 -37.75 16.98
C PHE A 353 -5.65 -38.17 18.46
N LYS A 354 -6.52 -39.13 18.80
CA LYS A 354 -6.60 -39.68 20.15
C LYS A 354 -5.36 -40.49 20.53
N ARG A 355 -4.66 -41.08 19.58
CA ARG A 355 -3.38 -41.76 19.85
C ARG A 355 -2.32 -40.77 20.34
N ASP A 356 -2.24 -39.60 19.71
CA ASP A 356 -1.22 -38.60 20.03
C ASP A 356 -1.66 -37.63 21.13
N VAL A 357 -2.97 -37.46 21.32
CA VAL A 357 -3.58 -36.68 22.40
C VAL A 357 -4.65 -37.55 23.11
N PRO A 358 -4.24 -38.40 24.07
CA PRO A 358 -5.15 -39.37 24.71
C PRO A 358 -6.40 -38.75 25.35
N ASN A 359 -6.28 -37.54 25.89
CA ASN A 359 -7.35 -36.82 26.56
C ASN A 359 -8.20 -35.95 25.62
N LEU A 360 -8.08 -36.14 24.30
CA LEU A 360 -8.78 -35.33 23.33
C LEU A 360 -10.29 -35.58 23.34
N VAL A 361 -11.06 -34.50 23.51
CA VAL A 361 -12.51 -34.54 23.38
C VAL A 361 -12.89 -34.35 21.92
N CYS A 362 -13.46 -35.39 21.31
CA CYS A 362 -13.95 -35.31 19.94
C CYS A 362 -15.45 -35.10 19.95
N VAL A 363 -15.90 -33.99 19.36
CA VAL A 363 -17.31 -33.60 19.31
C VAL A 363 -17.84 -33.71 17.90
N HIS A 364 -18.87 -34.51 17.70
CA HIS A 364 -19.57 -34.54 16.43
C HIS A 364 -20.41 -33.28 16.23
N CYS A 365 -20.44 -32.75 15.01
CA CYS A 365 -21.28 -31.61 14.66
C CYS A 365 -22.76 -31.89 14.98
N ILE A 366 -23.31 -31.13 15.94
CA ILE A 366 -24.70 -31.28 16.40
C ILE A 366 -25.67 -31.02 15.24
N ALA A 367 -25.45 -29.98 14.45
CA ALA A 367 -26.32 -29.64 13.32
C ALA A 367 -26.40 -30.79 12.29
N HIS A 368 -25.28 -31.47 12.06
CA HIS A 368 -25.29 -32.63 11.18
C HIS A 368 -25.98 -33.83 11.82
N ARG A 369 -25.76 -34.11 13.12
CA ARG A 369 -26.49 -35.18 13.83
C ARG A 369 -27.99 -34.93 13.86
N GLU A 370 -28.41 -33.69 14.05
CA GLU A 370 -29.80 -33.26 14.02
C GLU A 370 -30.40 -33.48 12.63
N SER A 371 -29.71 -33.03 11.57
CA SER A 371 -30.14 -33.25 10.18
C SER A 371 -30.25 -34.74 9.84
N LEU A 372 -29.29 -35.56 10.28
CA LEU A 372 -29.32 -37.00 10.08
C LEU A 372 -30.47 -37.65 10.84
N ALA A 373 -30.69 -37.28 12.10
CA ALA A 373 -31.79 -37.78 12.91
C ALA A 373 -33.15 -37.42 12.28
N ALA A 374 -33.31 -36.19 11.78
CA ALA A 374 -34.51 -35.77 11.07
C ALA A 374 -34.71 -36.54 9.75
N SER A 375 -33.65 -36.75 8.97
CA SER A 375 -33.71 -37.55 7.74
C SER A 375 -34.09 -39.01 8.01
N GLU A 376 -33.48 -39.65 8.99
CA GLU A 376 -33.79 -41.03 9.37
C GLU A 376 -35.19 -41.18 9.96
N ALA A 377 -35.67 -40.19 10.73
CA ALA A 377 -37.05 -40.17 11.21
C ALA A 377 -38.05 -40.01 10.05
N ALA A 378 -37.77 -39.11 9.10
CA ALA A 378 -38.64 -38.89 7.94
C ALA A 378 -38.79 -40.15 7.08
N LYS A 379 -37.72 -40.95 6.93
CA LYS A 379 -37.76 -42.24 6.22
C LYS A 379 -38.70 -43.28 6.86
N ARG A 380 -39.12 -43.09 8.11
CA ARG A 380 -40.07 -43.99 8.79
C ARG A 380 -41.53 -43.55 8.64
N ILE A 381 -41.78 -42.39 8.04
CA ILE A 381 -43.12 -41.83 7.84
C ILE A 381 -43.46 -41.92 6.34
N PRO A 382 -44.39 -42.81 5.92
CA PRO A 382 -44.69 -43.05 4.51
C PRO A 382 -45.07 -41.79 3.72
N GLU A 383 -45.78 -40.85 4.33
CA GLU A 383 -46.21 -39.60 3.72
C GLU A 383 -45.03 -38.70 3.40
N LEU A 384 -44.05 -38.59 4.30
CA LEU A 384 -42.83 -37.79 4.08
C LEU A 384 -41.94 -38.45 3.03
N LEU A 385 -41.84 -39.78 3.02
CA LEU A 385 -41.17 -40.51 1.95
C LEU A 385 -41.80 -40.27 0.57
N PHE A 386 -43.14 -40.23 0.51
CA PHE A 386 -43.84 -39.91 -0.75
C PHE A 386 -43.49 -38.50 -1.23
N VAL A 387 -43.54 -37.51 -0.34
CA VAL A 387 -43.20 -36.12 -0.66
C VAL A 387 -41.75 -35.98 -1.10
N GLU A 388 -40.81 -36.61 -0.40
CA GLU A 388 -39.39 -36.61 -0.78
C GLU A 388 -39.16 -37.22 -2.17
N LYS A 389 -39.76 -38.38 -2.44
CA LYS A 389 -39.67 -39.02 -3.77
C LYS A 389 -40.25 -38.15 -4.86
N LEU A 390 -41.41 -37.54 -4.63
CA LEU A 390 -42.03 -36.63 -5.59
C LEU A 390 -41.12 -35.42 -5.88
N ALA A 391 -40.60 -34.78 -4.83
CA ALA A 391 -39.69 -33.63 -4.96
C ALA A 391 -38.42 -34.00 -5.73
N ASN A 392 -37.81 -35.15 -5.43
CA ASN A 392 -36.65 -35.66 -6.15
C ASN A 392 -36.96 -35.95 -7.63
N ASN A 393 -38.11 -36.55 -7.93
CA ASN A 393 -38.54 -36.80 -9.31
C ASN A 393 -38.72 -35.51 -10.11
N VAL A 394 -39.38 -34.49 -9.52
CA VAL A 394 -39.54 -33.17 -10.15
C VAL A 394 -38.16 -32.52 -10.35
N TYR A 395 -37.30 -32.56 -9.34
CA TYR A 395 -35.94 -32.03 -9.44
C TYR A 395 -35.15 -32.69 -10.58
N SER A 396 -35.16 -34.02 -10.66
CA SER A 396 -34.49 -34.78 -11.71
C SER A 396 -35.06 -34.48 -13.09
N TRP A 397 -36.39 -34.34 -13.21
CA TRP A 397 -37.04 -33.95 -14.46
C TRP A 397 -36.60 -32.54 -14.92
N VAL A 398 -36.56 -31.57 -14.01
CA VAL A 398 -36.06 -30.22 -14.30
C VAL A 398 -34.55 -30.22 -14.60
N GLN A 399 -33.76 -31.07 -13.93
CA GLN A 399 -32.32 -31.20 -14.17
C GLN A 399 -31.98 -31.76 -15.54
N ASN A 400 -32.79 -32.69 -16.03
CA ASN A 400 -32.61 -33.28 -17.36
C ASN A 400 -33.31 -32.47 -18.47
N SER A 401 -33.95 -31.35 -18.12
CA SER A 401 -34.60 -30.47 -19.09
C SER A 401 -33.57 -29.66 -19.88
N THR A 402 -33.69 -29.66 -21.20
CA THR A 402 -32.84 -28.89 -22.12
C THR A 402 -33.03 -27.37 -22.05
N LYS A 403 -34.01 -26.88 -21.27
CA LYS A 403 -34.29 -25.44 -21.08
C LYS A 403 -33.46 -24.78 -19.97
N ARG A 404 -32.42 -25.46 -19.47
CA ARG A 404 -31.60 -25.02 -18.32
C ARG A 404 -30.28 -24.33 -18.72
N ASN A 405 -30.07 -24.10 -20.02
CA ASN A 405 -28.96 -23.29 -20.55
C ASN A 405 -29.35 -21.83 -20.68
#